data_AF-A0A7W0V6A6-F1
#
_entry.id   AF-A0A7W0V6A6-F1
#
_cell.length_a   1.000
_cell.length_b   1.000
_cell.length_c   1.000
_cell.angle_alpha   90.00
_cell.angle_beta   90.00
_cell.angle_gamma   90.00
#
_symmetry.space_group_name_H-M   'P 1'
#
loop_
_entity.id
_entity.type
_entity.pdbx_description
1 polymer ?
#
loop_
_entity_poly.entity_id
_entity_poly.type
_entity_poly.pdbx_seq_one_letter_code
_entity_poly.pdbx_strand_id
1 'polypeptide(L)' 'MANRRRTNVNRDLIPEIDSLDAQRDVLERRLEDGYRRIDEAAIAGADIAEWETFWIQLLGEYEDVCRELKIAA' A
#
# COMPACT_ATOMS: atom_id res chain seq x y z
N MET A 1 -30.42 36.95 -20.88
CA MET A 1 -29.91 35.68 -21.44
C MET A 1 -28.99 35.04 -20.41
N ALA A 2 -29.45 33.98 -19.75
CA ALA A 2 -28.69 33.27 -18.72
C ALA A 2 -27.85 32.17 -19.38
N ASN A 3 -26.53 32.35 -19.47
CA ASN A 3 -25.64 31.28 -19.93
C ASN A 3 -24.91 30.66 -18.73
N ARG A 4 -25.55 29.63 -18.17
CA ARG A 4 -25.03 28.75 -17.14
C ARG A 4 -23.85 27.97 -17.74
N ARG A 5 -22.62 28.48 -17.60
CA ARG A 5 -21.42 27.69 -17.89
C ARG A 5 -21.38 26.57 -16.86
N ARG A 6 -21.62 25.33 -17.32
CA ARG A 6 -21.40 24.11 -16.53
C ARG A 6 -20.02 24.22 -15.90
N THR A 7 -19.97 24.23 -14.58
CA THR A 7 -18.77 23.87 -13.84
C THR A 7 -18.44 22.44 -14.24
N ASN A 8 -17.53 22.30 -15.20
CA ASN A 8 -16.84 21.05 -15.45
C ASN A 8 -15.96 20.84 -14.23
N VAL A 9 -16.51 20.19 -13.21
CA VAL A 9 -15.71 19.70 -12.10
C VAL A 9 -14.80 18.66 -12.74
N ASN A 10 -13.56 19.06 -13.03
CA ASN A 10 -12.51 18.15 -13.45
C ASN A 10 -12.44 17.05 -12.41
N ARG A 11 -12.97 15.88 -12.77
CA ARG A 11 -12.80 14.63 -12.03
C ARG A 11 -11.31 14.22 -12.01
N ASP A 12 -10.49 14.87 -12.83
CA ASP A 12 -9.04 14.67 -13.01
C ASP A 12 -8.14 15.35 -11.94
N LEU A 13 -8.69 15.71 -10.77
CA LEU A 13 -7.94 16.36 -9.68
C LEU A 13 -8.03 15.57 -8.37
N ILE A 14 -8.00 14.24 -8.46
CA ILE A 14 -7.58 13.42 -7.34
C ILE A 14 -6.12 13.08 -7.61
N PRO A 15 -5.14 13.54 -6.80
CA PRO A 15 -3.81 12.96 -6.83
C PRO A 15 -3.96 11.56 -6.24
N GLU A 16 -4.33 10.64 -7.14
CA GLU A 16 -4.55 9.25 -6.84
C GLU A 16 -3.27 8.65 -6.27
N ILE A 17 -3.46 7.89 -5.21
CA ILE A 17 -2.48 6.96 -4.66
C ILE A 17 -2.45 5.70 -5.57
N ASP A 18 -2.64 5.89 -6.89
CA ASP A 18 -2.94 4.82 -7.85
C ASP A 18 -1.79 4.54 -8.83
N SER A 19 -0.65 5.21 -8.63
CA SER A 19 0.59 4.70 -9.21
C SER A 19 0.99 3.45 -8.43
N LEU A 20 1.09 2.30 -9.11
CA LEU A 20 1.58 1.05 -8.53
C LEU A 20 2.93 1.23 -7.81
N ASP A 21 3.79 2.16 -8.26
CA ASP A 21 5.02 2.55 -7.56
C ASP A 21 4.75 3.14 -6.16
N ALA A 22 3.76 4.02 -6.02
CA ALA A 22 3.39 4.60 -4.74
C ALA A 22 2.79 3.54 -3.80
N GLN A 23 2.03 2.59 -4.35
CA GLN A 23 1.50 1.46 -3.58
C GLN A 23 2.64 0.53 -3.12
N ARG A 24 3.61 0.23 -3.99
CA ARG A 24 4.82 -0.52 -3.62
C ARG A 24 5.54 0.14 -2.45
N ASP A 25 5.80 1.44 -2.53
CA ASP A 25 6.56 2.16 -1.49
C ASP A 25 5.83 2.18 -0.14
N VAL A 26 4.50 2.27 -0.15
CA VAL A 26 3.68 2.18 1.07
C VAL A 26 3.73 0.77 1.66
N LEU A 27 3.61 -0.26 0.83
CA LEU A 27 3.69 -1.66 1.27
C LEU A 27 5.07 -2.00 1.82
N GLU A 28 6.14 -1.54 1.17
CA GLU A 28 7.52 -1.71 1.61
C GLU A 28 7.73 -1.15 3.03
N ARG A 29 7.35 0.11 3.27
CA ARG A 29 7.46 0.74 4.60
C ARG A 29 6.67 -0.02 5.66
N ARG A 30 5.47 -0.49 5.30
CA ARG A 30 4.61 -1.24 6.22
C ARG A 30 5.19 -2.62 6.54
N LEU A 31 5.86 -3.26 5.59
CA LEU A 31 6.59 -4.51 5.80
C LEU A 31 7.78 -4.32 6.73
N GLU A 32 8.58 -3.27 6.54
CA GLU A 32 9.70 -2.94 7.41
C GLU A 32 9.25 -2.68 8.86
N ASP A 33 8.21 -1.87 9.03
CA ASP A 33 7.66 -1.56 10.35
C ASP A 33 7.01 -2.78 11.00
N GLY A 34 6.29 -3.61 10.22
CA GLY A 34 5.71 -4.86 10.69
C GLY A 34 6.76 -5.84 11.17
N TYR A 35 7.84 -6.01 10.40
CA TYR A 35 8.96 -6.87 10.76
C TYR A 35 9.62 -6.42 12.07
N ARG A 36 9.92 -5.12 12.21
CA ARG A 36 10.51 -4.58 13.44
C ARG A 36 9.65 -4.86 14.68
N ARG A 37 8.33 -4.67 14.56
CA ARG A 37 7.41 -4.92 15.68
C ARG A 37 7.28 -6.40 16.03
N ILE A 38 7.32 -7.28 15.04
CA ILE A 38 7.30 -8.73 15.25
C ILE A 38 8.59 -9.16 15.95
N ASP A 39 9.76 -8.66 15.51
CA ASP A 39 11.06 -8.96 16.12
C ASP A 39 11.11 -8.51 17.59
N GLU A 40 10.68 -7.28 17.88
CA GLU A 40 10.59 -6.76 19.26
C GLU A 40 9.65 -7.60 20.15
N ALA A 41 8.50 -8.01 19.61
CA ALA A 41 7.53 -8.84 20.33
C ALA A 41 8.03 -10.28 20.55
N ALA A 42 8.75 -10.85 19.58
CA ALA A 42 9.40 -12.15 19.69
C ALA A 42 10.43 -12.16 20.83
N ILE A 43 11.27 -11.12 20.90
CA ILE A 43 12.26 -10.94 21.97
C ILE A 43 11.58 -10.79 23.34
N ALA A 44 10.43 -10.11 23.39
CA ALA A 44 9.62 -9.98 24.59
C ALA A 44 8.87 -11.28 25.00
N GLY A 45 8.94 -12.33 24.18
CA GLY A 45 8.24 -13.60 24.42
C GLY A 45 6.72 -13.52 24.22
N ALA A 46 6.25 -12.54 23.44
CA ALA A 46 4.85 -12.45 23.06
C ALA A 46 4.49 -13.49 21.98
N ASP A 47 3.23 -13.89 21.94
CA ASP A 47 2.70 -14.68 20.82
C ASP A 47 2.53 -13.76 19.60
N ILE A 48 3.32 -14.04 18.56
CA ILE A 48 3.40 -13.26 17.32
C ILE A 48 2.77 -13.99 16.14
N ALA A 49 2.20 -15.19 16.32
CA ALA A 49 1.78 -16.04 15.20
C ALA A 49 0.75 -15.37 14.28
N GLU A 50 -0.21 -14.63 14.87
CA GLU A 50 -1.19 -13.86 14.10
C GLU A 50 -0.53 -12.69 13.35
N TRP A 51 0.50 -12.07 13.94
CA TRP A 51 1.19 -10.94 13.34
C TRP A 51 2.09 -11.39 12.19
N GLU A 52 2.79 -12.51 12.35
CA GLU A 52 3.56 -13.17 11.28
C GLU A 52 2.65 -13.58 10.13
N THR A 53 1.48 -14.17 10.42
CA THR A 53 0.50 -14.53 9.40
C THR A 53 0.04 -13.32 8.61
N PHE A 54 -0.28 -12.22 9.31
CA PHE A 54 -0.65 -10.96 8.67
C PHE A 54 0.50 -10.37 7.84
N TRP A 55 1.74 -10.44 8.34
CA TRP A 55 2.92 -9.94 7.64
C TRP A 55 3.20 -10.71 6.35
N ILE A 56 3.02 -12.03 6.35
CA ILE A 56 3.13 -12.87 5.15
C ILE A 56 2.08 -12.48 4.11
N GLN A 57 0.84 -12.20 4.52
CA GLN A 57 -0.20 -11.73 3.60
C GLN A 57 0.18 -10.40 2.96
N LEU A 58 0.67 -9.46 3.76
CA LEU A 58 1.13 -8.16 3.29
C LEU A 58 2.32 -8.28 2.31
N LEU A 59 3.20 -9.25 2.54
CA LEU A 59 4.32 -9.53 1.63
C LEU A 59 3.82 -10.03 0.27
N GLY A 60 2.80 -10.89 0.27
CA GLY A 60 2.14 -11.33 -0.96
C GLY A 60 1.56 -10.16 -1.77
N GLU A 61 0.89 -9.22 -1.12
CA GLU A 61 0.37 -8.00 -1.77
C GLU A 61 1.51 -7.18 -2.41
N TYR A 62 2.64 -7.02 -1.72
CA TYR A 62 3.81 -6.33 -2.25
C TYR A 62 4.40 -7.05 -3.47
N GLU A 63 4.51 -8.38 -3.42
CA GLU A 63 5.01 -9.19 -4.53
C GLU A 63 4.10 -9.09 -5.76
N ASP A 64 2.78 -9.05 -5.56
CA ASP A 64 1.82 -8.87 -6.64
C ASP A 64 1.93 -7.49 -7.29
N VAL A 65 2.02 -6.41 -6.50
CA VAL A 65 2.28 -5.07 -7.02
C VAL A 65 3.60 -5.01 -7.79
N CYS A 66 4.66 -5.62 -7.27
CA CYS A 66 5.95 -5.71 -7.97
C CYS A 66 5.84 -6.48 -9.29
N ARG A 67 5.04 -7.55 -9.32
CA ARG A 67 4.79 -8.35 -10.52
C ARG A 67 4.05 -7.53 -11.57
N GLU A 68 3.03 -6.77 -11.15
CA GLU A 68 2.27 -5.87 -12.04
C GLU A 68 3.17 -4.76 -12.62
N LEU A 69 3.98 -4.12 -11.79
CA LEU A 69 4.98 -3.13 -12.22
C LEU A 69 5.94 -3.70 -13.26
N LYS A 70 6.40 -4.95 -13.06
CA LYS A 70 7.32 -5.62 -13.99
C LYS A 70 6.67 -5.97 -15.33
N ILE A 71 5.36 -6.25 -15.35
CA ILE A 71 4.61 -6.53 -16.59
C ILE A 71 4.31 -5.23 -17.35
N ALA A 72 4.12 -4.12 -16.64
CA ALA A 72 3.79 -2.82 -17.21
C ALA A 72 5.01 -2.02 -17.75
N ALA A 73 6.24 -2.46 -17.45
CA ALA A 73 7.51 -1.84 -17.88
C ALA A 73 8.02 -2.37 -19.22
#